data_AF-A0A0M7AQF0-F1
#
_entry.id   AF-A0A0M7AQF0-F1
#
_cell.length_a   1.000
_cell.length_b   1.000
_cell.length_c   1.000
_cell.angle_alpha   90.00
_cell.angle_beta   90.00
_cell.angle_gamma   90.00
#
_symmetry.space_group_name_H-M   'P 1'
#
loop_
_entity.id
_entity.type
_entity.pdbx_description
1 polymer ?
#
loop_
_entity_poly.entity_id
_entity_poly.type
_entity_poly.pdbx_seq_one_letter_code
_entity_poly.pdbx_strand_id
1 'polypeptide(L)'
;MSQEKSAPWDDLTIRTKLFYLLVFGFLIITGYLLLQGENSAGWALGAAALCLLGTRWGDVKKFSINKDGASAELERLVTEANATIEELRGLAVATARNQLAQLSASGRYGGMGRDLKEDIRENILSTLRDLRVSDGDIEHVISVQYPFMHYDYCHRVQTLHGLQADRERDLAWTTFWTEQHSGRGNEPDPDTLEAFLDKHDLLDDAARERLEDYRHFHETQQHRRPDQIPF
;
A
#
# COMPACT_ATOMS: atom_id res chain seq x y z
N MET A 1 -23.06 25.16 -64.98
CA MET A 1 -23.28 24.34 -63.78
C MET A 1 -21.94 24.12 -63.11
N SER A 2 -21.63 24.93 -62.09
CA SER A 2 -20.38 24.83 -61.32
C SER A 2 -20.64 23.96 -60.11
N GLN A 3 -19.95 22.83 -59.99
CA GLN A 3 -20.00 22.00 -58.79
C GLN A 3 -19.11 22.63 -57.72
N GLU A 4 -19.76 23.14 -56.68
CA GLU A 4 -19.15 23.65 -55.46
C GLU A 4 -18.51 22.47 -54.70
N LYS A 5 -17.18 22.35 -54.77
CA LYS A 5 -16.41 21.39 -53.99
C LYS A 5 -16.55 21.75 -52.52
N SER A 6 -17.32 20.98 -51.77
CA SER A 6 -17.36 21.07 -50.31
C SER A 6 -15.96 20.86 -49.74
N ALA A 7 -15.53 21.79 -48.89
CA ALA A 7 -14.20 21.79 -48.31
C ALA A 7 -14.03 20.59 -47.36
N PRO A 8 -12.98 19.76 -47.49
CA PRO A 8 -12.82 18.52 -46.73
C PRO A 8 -12.37 18.70 -45.26
N TRP A 9 -12.52 19.90 -44.69
CA TRP A 9 -11.89 20.27 -43.41
C TRP A 9 -12.79 20.17 -42.17
N ASP A 10 -14.09 19.86 -42.31
CA ASP A 10 -15.03 19.91 -41.17
C ASP A 10 -15.18 18.61 -40.36
N ASP A 11 -14.97 17.43 -40.95
CA ASP A 11 -15.30 16.18 -40.24
C ASP A 11 -14.32 15.87 -39.09
N LEU A 12 -13.05 16.28 -39.23
CA LEU A 12 -12.04 16.02 -38.20
C LEU A 12 -12.23 16.90 -36.96
N THR A 13 -12.63 18.16 -37.14
CA THR A 13 -12.84 19.11 -36.04
C THR A 13 -14.11 18.80 -35.26
N ILE A 14 -15.18 18.37 -35.94
CA ILE A 14 -16.44 17.95 -35.30
C ILE A 14 -16.21 16.75 -34.38
N ARG A 15 -15.53 15.70 -34.86
CA ARG A 15 -15.25 14.50 -34.05
C ARG A 15 -14.38 14.80 -32.83
N THR A 16 -13.42 15.72 -32.96
CA THR A 16 -12.52 16.11 -31.87
C THR A 16 -13.28 16.90 -30.80
N LYS A 17 -14.15 17.83 -31.21
CA LYS A 17 -15.03 18.58 -30.29
C LYS A 17 -16.01 17.65 -29.56
N LEU A 18 -16.59 16.69 -30.28
CA LEU A 18 -17.49 15.69 -29.71
C LEU A 18 -16.79 14.84 -28.63
N PHE A 19 -15.55 14.44 -28.90
CA PHE A 19 -14.73 13.69 -27.95
C PHE A 19 -14.49 14.46 -26.65
N TYR A 20 -14.04 15.72 -26.74
CA TYR A 20 -13.84 16.56 -25.55
C TYR A 20 -15.15 16.80 -24.77
N LEU A 21 -16.28 16.95 -25.46
CA LEU A 21 -17.59 17.05 -24.82
C LEU A 21 -17.94 15.78 -24.03
N LEU A 22 -17.65 14.60 -24.57
CA LEU A 22 -17.87 13.32 -23.89
C LEU A 22 -16.97 13.17 -22.66
N VAL A 23 -15.68 13.50 -22.77
CA VAL A 23 -14.75 13.47 -21.62
C VAL A 23 -15.20 14.45 -20.53
N PHE A 24 -15.59 15.66 -20.91
CA PHE A 24 -16.07 16.65 -19.96
C PHE A 24 -17.37 16.21 -19.27
N GLY A 25 -18.32 15.67 -20.03
CA GLY A 25 -19.54 15.08 -19.46
C GLY A 25 -19.26 13.93 -18.50
N PHE A 26 -18.31 13.06 -18.84
CA PHE A 26 -17.89 11.94 -17.99
C PHE A 26 -17.26 12.43 -16.68
N LEU A 27 -16.41 13.47 -16.73
CA LEU A 27 -15.82 14.08 -15.53
C LEU A 27 -16.88 14.68 -14.61
N ILE A 28 -17.90 15.35 -15.17
CA ILE A 28 -19.02 15.89 -14.37
C ILE A 28 -19.78 14.77 -13.67
N ILE A 29 -20.12 13.70 -14.40
CA ILE A 29 -20.85 12.55 -13.84
C ILE A 29 -20.03 11.89 -12.74
N THR A 30 -18.73 11.69 -12.96
CA THR A 30 -17.84 11.09 -11.97
C THR A 30 -17.73 11.97 -10.72
N GLY A 31 -17.57 13.29 -10.90
CA GLY A 31 -17.55 14.25 -9.79
C GLY A 31 -18.86 14.26 -9.00
N TYR A 32 -19.99 14.12 -9.68
CA TYR A 32 -21.30 14.00 -9.04
C TYR A 32 -21.44 12.71 -8.23
N LEU A 33 -21.03 11.57 -8.78
CA LEU A 33 -21.05 10.28 -8.07
C LEU A 33 -20.12 10.27 -6.86
N LEU A 34 -18.93 10.89 -6.97
CA LEU A 34 -18.01 11.11 -5.86
C LEU A 34 -18.67 11.86 -4.70
N LEU A 35 -19.51 12.87 -4.98
CA LEU A 35 -20.23 13.63 -3.96
C LEU A 35 -21.35 12.84 -3.28
N GLN A 36 -21.88 11.79 -3.91
CA GLN A 36 -22.91 10.93 -3.30
C GLN A 36 -22.34 9.86 -2.36
N GLY A 37 -21.01 9.69 -2.29
CA GLY A 37 -20.37 8.81 -1.33
C GLY A 37 -20.49 7.31 -1.61
N GLU A 38 -21.02 6.91 -2.78
CA GLU A 38 -20.97 5.52 -3.22
C GLU A 38 -19.56 5.16 -3.69
N ASN A 39 -18.97 4.08 -3.12
CA ASN A 39 -17.67 3.46 -3.45
C ASN A 39 -16.87 4.18 -4.56
N SER A 40 -16.30 5.32 -4.18
CA SER A 40 -15.83 6.33 -5.13
C SER A 40 -14.46 6.05 -5.72
N ALA A 41 -13.71 5.12 -5.12
CA ALA A 41 -12.37 4.76 -5.56
C ALA A 41 -12.37 4.11 -6.96
N GLY A 42 -13.33 3.21 -7.24
CA GLY A 42 -13.42 2.54 -8.54
C GLY A 42 -13.76 3.48 -9.69
N TRP A 43 -14.71 4.40 -9.45
CA TRP A 43 -15.10 5.42 -10.44
C TRP A 43 -13.99 6.44 -10.70
N ALA A 44 -13.25 6.85 -9.67
CA ALA A 44 -12.10 7.73 -9.83
C ALA A 44 -10.98 7.08 -10.65
N LEU A 45 -10.66 5.80 -10.40
CA LEU A 45 -9.71 5.03 -11.19
C LEU A 45 -10.15 4.86 -12.65
N GLY A 46 -11.43 4.54 -12.88
CA GLY A 46 -12.00 4.44 -14.22
C GLY A 46 -11.94 5.76 -14.98
N ALA A 47 -12.22 6.88 -14.31
CA ALA A 47 -12.11 8.22 -14.89
C ALA A 47 -10.66 8.60 -15.21
N ALA A 48 -9.71 8.29 -14.33
CA ALA A 48 -8.29 8.51 -14.59
C ALA A 48 -7.83 7.70 -15.82
N ALA A 49 -8.22 6.43 -15.93
CA ALA A 49 -7.92 5.58 -17.08
C ALA A 49 -8.53 6.12 -18.38
N LEU A 50 -9.79 6.56 -18.35
CA LEU A 50 -10.46 7.18 -19.50
C LEU A 50 -9.81 8.49 -19.94
N CYS A 51 -9.40 9.33 -18.98
CA CYS A 51 -8.65 10.55 -19.28
C CYS A 51 -7.30 10.23 -19.94
N LEU A 52 -6.57 9.22 -19.45
CA LEU A 52 -5.30 8.77 -20.05
C LEU A 52 -5.49 8.18 -21.46
N LEU A 53 -6.55 7.42 -21.69
CA LEU A 53 -6.89 6.94 -23.03
C LEU A 53 -7.27 8.09 -23.96
N GLY A 54 -7.97 9.08 -23.42
CA GLY A 54 -8.43 10.24 -24.18
C GLY A 54 -7.33 11.17 -24.64
N THR A 55 -6.31 11.40 -23.80
CA THR A 55 -5.14 12.19 -24.18
C THR A 55 -4.34 11.53 -25.31
N ARG A 56 -4.39 10.20 -25.44
CA ARG A 56 -3.67 9.43 -26.47
C ARG A 56 -4.47 9.08 -27.72
N TRP A 57 -5.75 9.47 -27.81
CA TRP A 57 -6.59 9.17 -28.97
C TRP A 57 -6.06 9.79 -30.29
N GLY A 58 -5.31 10.89 -30.20
CA GLY A 58 -4.66 11.53 -31.36
C GLY A 58 -3.56 10.69 -31.99
N ASP A 59 -2.84 9.89 -31.20
CA ASP A 59 -1.69 9.11 -31.66
C ASP A 59 -2.12 7.85 -32.44
N VAL A 60 -3.29 7.29 -32.12
CA VAL A 60 -3.87 6.13 -32.82
C VAL A 60 -4.10 6.40 -34.32
N LYS A 61 -4.26 7.67 -34.73
CA LYS A 61 -4.46 8.05 -36.14
C LYS A 61 -3.18 8.11 -36.97
N LYS A 62 -1.99 8.20 -36.36
CA LYS A 62 -0.71 8.25 -37.11
C LYS A 62 -0.27 6.89 -37.67
N PHE A 63 -0.83 5.79 -37.14
CA PHE A 63 -0.57 4.41 -37.58
C PHE A 63 -0.86 4.09 -39.06
N SER A 64 -1.49 4.98 -39.82
CA SER A 64 -1.99 4.70 -41.17
C SER A 64 -0.97 4.88 -42.30
N ILE A 65 0.22 5.47 -42.07
CA ILE A 65 1.02 5.99 -43.20
C ILE A 65 2.50 5.55 -43.13
N ASN A 66 2.82 4.49 -43.89
CA ASN A 66 4.12 4.00 -44.41
C ASN A 66 4.56 2.62 -43.87
N LYS A 67 4.68 1.63 -44.79
CA LYS A 67 5.05 0.23 -44.52
C LYS A 67 6.42 0.04 -43.84
N ASP A 68 7.35 0.99 -44.01
CA ASP A 68 8.68 0.95 -43.38
C ASP A 68 8.80 1.83 -42.12
N GLY A 69 7.86 2.76 -41.89
CA GLY A 69 7.81 3.62 -40.70
C GLY A 69 6.96 3.02 -39.56
N ALA A 70 6.05 2.12 -39.90
CA ALA A 70 5.14 1.48 -38.96
C ALA A 70 5.85 0.62 -37.90
N SER A 71 6.99 0.00 -38.22
CA SER A 71 7.76 -0.82 -37.27
C SER A 71 8.44 0.03 -36.19
N ALA A 72 9.07 1.14 -36.58
CA ALA A 72 9.73 2.07 -35.65
C ALA A 72 8.74 2.76 -34.72
N GLU A 73 7.55 3.14 -35.23
CA GLU A 73 6.50 3.72 -34.39
C GLU A 73 5.89 2.69 -33.43
N LEU A 74 5.72 1.44 -33.86
CA LEU A 74 5.25 0.36 -32.99
C LEU A 74 6.26 0.03 -31.89
N GLU A 75 7.56 -0.03 -32.18
CA GLU A 75 8.60 -0.22 -31.17
C GLU A 75 8.62 0.94 -30.16
N ARG A 76 8.48 2.18 -30.65
CA ARG A 76 8.36 3.37 -29.78
C ARG A 76 7.14 3.28 -28.87
N LEU A 77 5.99 2.88 -29.39
CA LEU A 77 4.75 2.76 -28.61
C LEU A 77 4.79 1.61 -27.61
N VAL A 78 5.39 0.48 -27.96
CA VAL A 78 5.63 -0.62 -27.02
C VAL A 78 6.56 -0.14 -25.89
N THR A 79 7.63 0.57 -26.23
CA THR A 79 8.55 1.16 -25.24
C THR A 79 7.84 2.15 -24.32
N GLU A 80 7.03 3.05 -24.89
CA GLU A 80 6.26 4.05 -24.14
C GLU A 80 5.19 3.40 -23.25
N ALA A 81 4.50 2.37 -23.75
CA ALA A 81 3.55 1.60 -22.97
C ALA A 81 4.23 0.86 -21.81
N ASN A 82 5.39 0.26 -22.04
CA ASN A 82 6.18 -0.40 -21.00
C ASN A 82 6.63 0.60 -19.92
N ALA A 83 7.06 1.81 -20.30
CA ALA A 83 7.40 2.86 -19.36
C ALA A 83 6.19 3.28 -18.50
N THR A 84 5.02 3.49 -19.11
CA THR A 84 3.80 3.80 -18.37
C THR A 84 3.36 2.67 -17.44
N ILE A 85 3.50 1.40 -17.85
CA ILE A 85 3.20 0.24 -16.99
C ILE A 85 4.12 0.26 -15.76
N GLU A 86 5.40 0.59 -15.94
CA GLU A 86 6.36 0.66 -14.84
C GLU A 86 6.03 1.80 -13.85
N GLU A 87 5.64 2.97 -14.36
CA GLU A 87 5.17 4.08 -13.52
C GLU A 87 3.91 3.69 -12.72
N LEU A 88 2.96 2.99 -13.34
CA LEU A 88 1.74 2.51 -12.67
C LEU A 88 2.05 1.47 -11.59
N ARG A 89 3.04 0.59 -11.82
CA ARG A 89 3.53 -0.35 -10.79
C ARG A 89 4.15 0.39 -9.62
N GLY A 90 5.01 1.37 -9.88
CA GLY A 90 5.62 2.21 -8.84
C GLY A 90 4.57 2.93 -8.00
N LEU A 91 3.52 3.46 -8.64
CA LEU A 91 2.39 4.06 -7.94
C LEU A 91 1.63 3.01 -7.08
N ALA A 92 1.35 1.84 -7.64
CA ALA A 92 0.67 0.76 -6.93
C ALA A 92 1.45 0.31 -5.68
N VAL A 93 2.77 0.18 -5.78
CA VAL A 93 3.69 -0.11 -4.66
C VAL A 93 3.58 0.97 -3.58
N ALA A 94 3.67 2.24 -3.95
CA ALA A 94 3.57 3.35 -3.00
C ALA A 94 2.19 3.40 -2.30
N THR A 95 1.11 3.14 -3.02
CA THR A 95 -0.24 3.08 -2.46
C THR A 95 -0.42 1.89 -1.54
N ALA A 96 -0.02 0.69 -1.95
CA ALA A 96 -0.10 -0.53 -1.16
C ALA A 96 0.67 -0.41 0.16
N ARG A 97 1.88 0.18 0.10
CA ARG A 97 2.70 0.48 1.26
C ARG A 97 1.97 1.34 2.30
N ASN A 98 1.32 2.41 1.85
CA ASN A 98 0.52 3.28 2.73
C ASN A 98 -0.71 2.57 3.29
N GLN A 99 -1.39 1.75 2.49
CA GLN A 99 -2.56 0.98 2.92
C GLN A 99 -2.20 -0.05 3.98
N LEU A 100 -1.11 -0.81 3.80
CA LEU A 100 -0.65 -1.77 4.81
C LEU A 100 -0.21 -1.08 6.10
N ALA A 101 0.48 0.06 6.02
CA ALA A 101 0.85 0.82 7.22
C ALA A 101 -0.40 1.30 8.01
N GLN A 102 -1.44 1.76 7.31
CA GLN A 102 -2.71 2.14 7.93
C GLN A 102 -3.44 0.93 8.52
N LEU A 103 -3.45 -0.20 7.80
CA LEU A 103 -4.05 -1.45 8.26
C LEU A 103 -3.40 -1.93 9.56
N SER A 104 -2.07 -1.96 9.62
CA SER A 104 -1.31 -2.32 10.82
C SER A 104 -1.59 -1.35 11.98
N ALA A 105 -1.72 -0.04 11.70
CA ALA A 105 -2.06 0.93 12.74
C ALA A 105 -3.48 0.76 13.30
N SER A 106 -4.45 0.34 12.48
CA SER A 106 -5.87 0.36 12.82
C SER A 106 -6.30 -0.58 13.96
N GLY A 107 -5.59 -1.70 14.17
CA GLY A 107 -5.97 -2.71 15.15
C GLY A 107 -5.87 -2.29 16.61
N ARG A 108 -5.03 -1.30 16.92
CA ARG A 108 -4.68 -0.92 18.29
C ARG A 108 -5.75 -0.10 19.02
N TYR A 109 -6.76 0.39 18.30
CA TYR A 109 -7.84 1.22 18.85
C TYR A 109 -9.21 0.53 18.80
N GLY A 110 -9.25 -0.81 18.88
CA GLY A 110 -10.50 -1.58 18.75
C GLY A 110 -10.97 -1.73 17.31
N GLY A 111 -10.02 -1.84 16.37
CA GLY A 111 -10.27 -1.87 14.93
C GLY A 111 -10.70 -3.23 14.38
N MET A 112 -10.40 -3.45 13.09
CA MET A 112 -10.76 -4.66 12.34
C MET A 112 -10.23 -5.94 13.00
N GLY A 113 -11.03 -7.01 12.92
CA GLY A 113 -10.62 -8.35 13.35
C GLY A 113 -9.43 -8.88 12.56
N ARG A 114 -8.65 -9.78 13.17
CA ARG A 114 -7.41 -10.33 12.60
C ARG A 114 -7.63 -10.94 11.23
N ASP A 115 -8.64 -11.79 11.09
CA ASP A 115 -8.90 -12.52 9.85
C ASP A 115 -9.23 -11.55 8.70
N LEU A 116 -10.00 -10.50 8.98
CA LEU A 116 -10.31 -9.47 8.00
C LEU A 116 -9.06 -8.66 7.59
N LYS A 117 -8.17 -8.33 8.53
CA LYS A 117 -6.90 -7.67 8.18
C LYS A 117 -6.05 -8.55 7.29
N GLU A 118 -5.98 -9.84 7.60
CA GLU A 118 -5.22 -10.81 6.82
C GLU A 118 -5.77 -10.94 5.41
N ASP A 119 -7.09 -11.02 5.26
CA ASP A 119 -7.76 -11.02 3.96
C ASP A 119 -7.44 -9.74 3.16
N ILE A 120 -7.49 -8.56 3.80
CA ILE A 120 -7.14 -7.29 3.14
C ILE A 120 -5.66 -7.29 2.73
N ARG A 121 -4.76 -7.78 3.60
CA ARG A 121 -3.32 -7.90 3.32
C ARG A 121 -3.09 -8.79 2.10
N GLU A 122 -3.63 -10.00 2.09
CA GLU A 122 -3.47 -10.93 0.97
C GLU A 122 -4.08 -10.40 -0.33
N ASN A 123 -5.22 -9.70 -0.27
CA ASN A 123 -5.80 -9.05 -1.46
C ASN A 123 -4.87 -7.97 -2.04
N ILE A 124 -4.25 -7.14 -1.19
CA ILE A 124 -3.27 -6.15 -1.63
C ILE A 124 -2.06 -6.84 -2.28
N LEU A 125 -1.50 -7.86 -1.64
CA LEU A 125 -0.33 -8.57 -2.15
C LEU A 125 -0.63 -9.32 -3.45
N SER A 126 -1.78 -9.99 -3.54
CA SER A 126 -2.24 -10.65 -4.77
C SER A 126 -2.37 -9.65 -5.92
N THR A 127 -2.94 -8.47 -5.66
CA THR A 127 -3.07 -7.43 -6.69
C THR A 127 -1.72 -6.96 -7.21
N LEU A 128 -0.71 -6.81 -6.34
CA LEU A 128 0.65 -6.46 -6.77
C LEU A 128 1.29 -7.57 -7.62
N ARG A 129 1.09 -8.84 -7.24
CA ARG A 129 1.55 -10.00 -8.02
C ARG A 129 0.90 -10.05 -9.41
N ASP A 130 -0.40 -9.77 -9.49
CA ASP A 130 -1.14 -9.74 -10.76
C ASP A 130 -0.64 -8.61 -11.69
N LEU A 131 -0.23 -7.48 -11.11
CA LEU A 131 0.44 -6.38 -11.83
C LEU A 131 1.90 -6.72 -12.21
N ARG A 132 2.39 -7.90 -11.82
CA ARG A 132 3.78 -8.36 -12.01
C ARG A 132 4.81 -7.43 -11.38
N VAL A 133 4.48 -6.89 -10.20
CA VAL A 133 5.46 -6.20 -9.35
C VAL A 133 6.49 -7.22 -8.88
N SER A 134 7.76 -6.79 -8.74
CA SER A 134 8.85 -7.68 -8.34
C SER A 134 8.68 -8.15 -6.89
N ASP A 135 9.15 -9.36 -6.57
CA ASP A 135 9.10 -9.88 -5.19
C ASP A 135 9.85 -8.98 -4.20
N GLY A 136 10.93 -8.32 -4.64
CA GLY A 136 11.68 -7.37 -3.82
C GLY A 136 10.87 -6.12 -3.47
N ASP A 137 10.06 -5.60 -4.40
CA ASP A 137 9.16 -4.47 -4.12
C ASP A 137 7.97 -4.88 -3.25
N ILE A 138 7.47 -6.11 -3.43
CA ILE A 138 6.43 -6.68 -2.57
C ILE A 138 6.96 -6.83 -1.13
N GLU A 139 8.17 -7.33 -0.96
CA GLU A 139 8.83 -7.42 0.35
C GLU A 139 9.01 -6.03 0.97
N HIS A 140 9.41 -5.04 0.17
CA HIS A 140 9.50 -3.65 0.63
C HIS A 140 8.14 -3.05 1.06
N VAL A 141 7.05 -3.48 0.43
CA VAL A 141 5.68 -3.12 0.84
C VAL A 141 5.33 -3.79 2.17
N ILE A 142 5.65 -5.08 2.35
CA ILE A 142 5.39 -5.83 3.59
C ILE A 142 6.20 -5.24 4.76
N SER A 143 7.44 -4.79 4.50
CA SER A 143 8.36 -4.36 5.55
C SER A 143 7.88 -3.14 6.36
N VAL A 144 6.87 -2.41 5.89
CA VAL A 144 6.24 -1.34 6.69
C VAL A 144 5.47 -1.84 7.89
N GLN A 145 5.13 -3.13 7.92
CA GLN A 145 4.44 -3.75 9.04
C GLN A 145 5.42 -4.13 10.16
N TYR A 146 6.71 -4.29 9.86
CA TYR A 146 7.70 -4.79 10.82
C TYR A 146 7.80 -3.93 12.08
N PRO A 147 7.90 -2.58 12.03
CA PRO A 147 7.89 -1.75 13.24
C PRO A 147 6.65 -1.93 14.11
N PHE A 148 5.50 -2.24 13.49
CA PHE A 148 4.26 -2.51 14.22
C PHE A 148 4.32 -3.88 14.88
N MET A 149 4.79 -4.90 14.16
CA MET A 149 4.93 -6.23 14.72
C MET A 149 5.95 -6.26 15.87
N HIS A 150 7.08 -5.54 15.75
CA HIS A 150 8.04 -5.34 16.84
C HIS A 150 7.36 -4.74 18.07
N TYR A 151 6.59 -3.66 17.88
CA TYR A 151 5.77 -3.09 18.95
C TYR A 151 4.83 -4.12 19.58
N ASP A 152 4.10 -4.90 18.76
CA ASP A 152 3.08 -5.83 19.25
C ASP A 152 3.70 -7.01 20.03
N TYR A 153 4.84 -7.54 19.57
CA TYR A 153 5.60 -8.56 20.31
C TYR A 153 6.15 -8.00 21.61
N CYS A 154 6.79 -6.83 21.57
CA CYS A 154 7.31 -6.18 22.75
C CYS A 154 6.18 -5.93 23.77
N HIS A 155 5.07 -5.31 23.35
CA HIS A 155 3.89 -5.08 24.17
C HIS A 155 3.31 -6.38 24.74
N ARG A 156 3.28 -7.47 23.96
CA ARG A 156 2.84 -8.78 24.44
C ARG A 156 3.71 -9.27 25.61
N VAL A 157 5.02 -9.07 25.59
CA VAL A 157 5.88 -9.39 26.75
C VAL A 157 5.47 -8.55 27.96
N GLN A 158 5.23 -7.24 27.77
CA GLN A 158 4.86 -6.30 28.84
C GLN A 158 3.53 -6.66 29.54
N THR A 159 2.53 -7.10 28.78
CA THR A 159 1.18 -7.39 29.34
C THR A 159 1.12 -8.55 30.34
N LEU A 160 2.17 -9.38 30.46
CA LEU A 160 2.23 -10.45 31.47
C LEU A 160 2.23 -9.90 32.90
N HIS A 161 2.87 -8.76 33.10
CA HIS A 161 3.14 -8.21 34.43
C HIS A 161 2.08 -7.21 34.89
N GLY A 162 0.85 -7.32 34.36
CA GLY A 162 -0.23 -6.36 34.56
C GLY A 162 -0.21 -5.67 35.93
N LEU A 163 0.08 -4.36 35.92
CA LEU A 163 0.04 -3.40 37.03
C LEU A 163 0.07 -4.05 38.43
N GLN A 164 1.15 -4.73 38.78
CA GLN A 164 1.35 -5.12 40.18
C GLN A 164 1.78 -3.89 40.98
N ALA A 165 1.08 -3.65 42.09
CA ALA A 165 1.07 -2.41 42.89
C ALA A 165 2.40 -2.01 43.59
N ASP A 166 3.55 -2.52 43.13
CA ASP A 166 4.86 -2.17 43.66
C ASP A 166 5.40 -0.92 42.96
N ARG A 167 5.39 0.20 43.70
CA ARG A 167 5.84 1.51 43.24
C ARG A 167 7.29 1.51 42.76
N GLU A 168 8.17 0.68 43.34
CA GLU A 168 9.57 0.63 42.93
C GLU A 168 9.71 0.04 41.52
N ARG A 169 8.97 -1.03 41.25
CA ARG A 169 8.92 -1.66 39.92
C ARG A 169 8.26 -0.74 38.89
N ASP A 170 7.18 -0.06 39.24
CA ASP A 170 6.53 0.93 38.37
C ASP A 170 7.49 2.08 37.99
N LEU A 171 8.30 2.55 38.95
CA LEU A 171 9.28 3.59 38.70
C LEU A 171 10.41 3.07 37.79
N ALA A 172 10.97 1.89 38.08
CA ALA A 172 12.00 1.26 37.25
C ALA A 172 11.51 1.03 35.82
N TRP A 173 10.27 0.57 35.67
CA TRP A 173 9.60 0.39 34.38
C TRP A 173 9.47 1.72 33.64
N THR A 174 8.94 2.75 34.30
CA THR A 174 8.78 4.08 33.71
C THR A 174 10.13 4.67 33.28
N THR A 175 11.17 4.53 34.11
CA THR A 175 12.53 4.99 33.80
C THR A 175 13.08 4.24 32.58
N PHE A 176 12.99 2.91 32.56
CA PHE A 176 13.43 2.11 31.42
C PHE A 176 12.78 2.58 30.11
N TRP A 177 11.48 2.76 30.08
CA TRP A 177 10.76 3.23 28.88
C TRP A 177 10.96 4.71 28.55
N THR A 178 11.41 5.52 29.51
CA THR A 178 11.80 6.92 29.25
C THR A 178 13.19 6.99 28.62
N GLU A 179 14.08 6.06 29.00
CA GLU A 179 15.43 5.94 28.44
C GLU A 179 15.43 5.27 27.07
N GLN A 180 14.54 4.31 26.84
CA GLN A 180 14.27 3.77 25.52
C GLN A 180 13.52 4.82 24.68
N HIS A 181 13.97 5.07 23.45
CA HIS A 181 13.39 6.13 22.62
C HIS A 181 11.90 5.87 22.38
N SER A 182 11.07 6.88 22.62
CA SER A 182 9.64 6.79 22.33
C SER A 182 9.40 6.73 20.82
N GLY A 183 8.56 5.79 20.38
CA GLY A 183 8.15 5.67 18.98
C GLY A 183 7.97 4.21 18.55
N ARG A 184 7.12 4.00 17.54
CA ARG A 184 6.94 2.67 16.92
C ARG A 184 8.22 2.30 16.16
N GLY A 185 8.72 1.09 16.38
CA GLY A 185 9.98 0.61 15.80
C GLY A 185 11.24 0.98 16.59
N ASN A 186 11.08 1.66 17.72
CA ASN A 186 12.17 2.00 18.64
C ASN A 186 12.08 1.16 19.93
N GLU A 187 11.39 0.03 19.88
CA GLU A 187 11.30 -0.88 21.00
C GLU A 187 12.68 -1.44 21.35
N PRO A 188 12.97 -1.71 22.64
CA PRO A 188 14.18 -2.42 23.02
C PRO A 188 14.22 -3.77 22.30
N ASP A 189 15.43 -4.17 21.92
CA ASP A 189 15.65 -5.51 21.40
C ASP A 189 15.32 -6.57 22.47
N PRO A 190 15.07 -7.83 22.05
CA PRO A 190 14.67 -8.90 22.96
C PRO A 190 15.66 -9.12 24.12
N ASP A 191 16.96 -8.97 23.89
CA ASP A 191 17.99 -9.26 24.90
C ASP A 191 18.05 -8.13 25.94
N THR A 192 17.93 -6.88 25.49
CA THR A 192 17.78 -5.71 26.37
C THR A 192 16.53 -5.82 27.25
N LEU A 193 15.40 -6.26 26.68
CA LEU A 193 14.17 -6.47 27.44
C LEU A 193 14.28 -7.63 28.43
N GLU A 194 14.89 -8.75 28.03
CA GLU A 194 15.15 -9.90 28.90
C GLU A 194 16.01 -9.51 30.11
N ALA A 195 17.12 -8.80 29.88
CA ALA A 195 18.02 -8.35 30.94
C ALA A 195 17.31 -7.41 31.93
N PHE A 196 16.39 -6.56 31.45
CA PHE A 196 15.57 -5.72 32.31
C PHE A 196 14.61 -6.57 33.17
N LEU A 197 13.92 -7.53 32.56
CA LEU A 197 12.96 -8.38 33.28
C LEU A 197 13.65 -9.25 34.34
N ASP A 198 14.81 -9.83 34.02
CA ASP A 198 15.60 -10.64 34.95
C ASP A 198 16.06 -9.82 36.16
N LYS A 199 16.61 -8.62 35.91
CA LYS A 199 17.08 -7.70 36.96
C LYS A 199 15.99 -7.33 37.99
N HIS A 200 14.73 -7.33 37.59
CA HIS A 200 13.60 -6.92 38.42
C HIS A 200 12.73 -8.10 38.90
N ASP A 201 13.23 -9.34 38.78
CA ASP A 201 12.52 -10.58 39.14
C ASP A 201 11.16 -10.71 38.43
N LEU A 202 11.08 -10.25 37.19
CA LEU A 202 9.89 -10.33 36.33
C LEU A 202 9.99 -11.46 35.29
N LEU A 203 11.15 -12.12 35.16
CA LEU A 203 11.35 -13.15 34.14
C LEU A 203 10.80 -14.53 34.58
N ASP A 204 9.53 -14.77 34.32
CA ASP A 204 8.90 -16.10 34.48
C ASP A 204 8.92 -16.93 33.18
N ASP A 205 8.48 -18.19 33.25
CA ASP A 205 8.47 -19.09 32.08
C ASP A 205 7.57 -18.58 30.94
N ALA A 206 6.49 -17.86 31.27
CA ALA A 206 5.61 -17.28 30.26
C ALA A 206 6.27 -16.09 29.55
N ALA A 207 7.04 -15.28 30.28
CA ALA A 207 7.81 -14.17 29.74
C ALA A 207 8.93 -14.66 28.83
N ARG A 208 9.67 -15.71 29.24
CA ARG A 208 10.69 -16.37 28.40
C ARG A 208 10.10 -16.85 27.08
N GLU A 209 8.97 -17.54 27.12
CA GLU A 209 8.31 -18.05 25.91
C GLU A 209 7.86 -16.92 24.96
N ARG A 210 7.45 -15.76 25.48
CA ARG A 210 7.10 -14.59 24.66
C ARG A 210 8.34 -13.86 24.12
N LEU A 211 9.43 -13.85 24.89
CA LEU A 211 10.72 -13.32 24.43
C LEU A 211 11.30 -14.17 23.29
N GLU A 212 11.14 -15.50 23.34
CA GLU A 212 11.54 -16.37 22.22
C GLU A 212 10.79 -16.05 20.93
N ASP A 213 9.48 -15.81 21.02
CA ASP A 213 8.69 -15.35 19.87
C ASP A 213 9.19 -14.00 19.34
N TYR A 214 9.49 -13.07 20.26
CA TYR A 214 9.99 -11.75 19.89
C TYR A 214 11.37 -11.82 19.23
N ARG A 215 12.28 -12.63 19.78
CA ARG A 215 13.64 -12.88 19.23
C ARG A 215 13.56 -13.50 17.85
N HIS A 216 12.73 -14.52 17.67
CA HIS A 216 12.52 -15.14 16.37
C HIS A 216 12.02 -14.13 15.33
N PHE A 217 11.02 -13.31 15.68
CA PHE A 217 10.53 -12.28 14.77
C PHE A 217 11.61 -11.22 14.48
N HIS A 218 12.38 -10.80 15.49
CA HIS A 218 13.43 -9.82 15.33
C HIS A 218 14.51 -10.27 14.33
N GLU A 219 14.88 -11.55 14.38
CA GLU A 219 15.90 -12.13 13.48
C GLU A 219 15.37 -12.43 12.07
N THR A 220 14.14 -12.94 11.97
CA THR A 220 13.63 -13.54 10.73
C THR A 220 12.54 -12.73 10.04
N GLN A 221 11.92 -11.77 10.74
CA GLN A 221 10.70 -11.08 10.33
C GLN A 221 9.52 -12.04 10.05
N GLN A 222 9.55 -13.22 10.67
CA GLN A 222 8.51 -14.25 10.57
C GLN A 222 7.95 -14.60 11.94
N HIS A 223 6.68 -15.04 11.96
CA HIS A 223 6.03 -15.46 13.19
C HIS A 223 6.42 -16.89 13.57
N ARG A 224 6.98 -17.08 14.76
CA ARG A 224 7.33 -18.42 15.27
C ARG A 224 6.10 -19.31 15.44
N ARG A 225 5.00 -18.71 15.90
CA ARG A 225 3.71 -19.36 16.17
C ARG A 225 2.58 -18.62 15.43
N PRO A 226 2.29 -18.99 14.17
CA PRO A 226 1.30 -18.28 13.34
C PRO A 226 -0.12 -18.25 13.92
N ASP A 227 -0.46 -19.22 14.76
CA ASP A 227 -1.73 -19.28 15.48
C ASP A 227 -1.82 -18.23 16.60
N GLN A 228 -0.69 -17.78 17.14
CA GLN A 228 -0.58 -16.87 18.29
C GLN A 228 -0.02 -15.49 17.96
N ILE A 229 -0.20 -15.02 16.73
CA ILE A 229 0.29 -13.70 16.32
C ILE A 229 -0.36 -12.60 17.18
N PRO A 230 0.42 -11.68 17.77
CA PRO A 230 -0.14 -10.53 18.45
C PRO A 230 -0.79 -9.57 17.42
N PHE A 231 -2.11 -9.38 17.57
CA PHE A 231 -3.05 -8.42 16.95
C PHE A 231 -2.84 -7.85 15.53
#